data_AF-A0A348UVN0-F1
#
_entry.id   AF-A0A348UVN0-F1
#
_cell.length_a   1.000
_cell.length_b   1.000
_cell.length_c   1.000
_cell.angle_alpha   90.00
_cell.angle_beta   90.00
_cell.angle_gamma   90.00
#
_symmetry.space_group_name_H-M   'P 1'
#
loop_
_entity.id
_entity.type
_entity.pdbx_description
1 polymer ?
#
loop_
_entity_poly.entity_id
_entity_poly.type
_entity_poly.pdbx_seq_one_letter_code
_entity_poly.pdbx_strand_id
1 'polypeptide(L)'
;MKISVEPTGEKKQINGYHCQKYIQTMEMGMGTNRSVIWATMDINVDADVYAKFSASRLANHPGMEQSIDKIVHEMKKIKGVQVLNESTMSMMGQEMKSSVALLEFKEGKAPSNVFSIPKGYTKKAFGD
;
A
#
# COMPACT_ATOMS: atom_id res chain seq x y z
N MET A 1 2.74 17.31 6.13
CA MET A 1 2.04 16.02 6.05
C MET A 1 2.05 15.38 7.42
N LYS A 2 0.89 14.90 7.90
CA LYS A 2 0.81 14.01 9.05
C LYS A 2 0.28 12.66 8.58
N ILE A 3 0.81 11.58 9.14
CA ILE A 3 0.32 10.23 8.89
C ILE A 3 0.25 9.51 10.24
N SER A 4 -0.83 8.75 10.44
CA SER A 4 -0.97 7.82 11.54
C SER A 4 -1.59 6.52 11.05
N VAL A 5 -1.12 5.41 11.63
CA VAL A 5 -1.72 4.09 11.50
C VAL A 5 -2.00 3.55 12.89
N GLU A 6 -3.25 3.16 13.13
CA GLU A 6 -3.73 2.65 14.39
C GLU A 6 -4.30 1.24 14.20
N PRO A 7 -3.74 0.21 14.86
CA PRO A 7 -4.37 -1.09 14.91
C PRO A 7 -5.68 -1.00 15.69
N THR A 8 -6.69 -1.69 15.20
CA THR A 8 -7.95 -1.87 15.93
C THR A 8 -8.00 -3.27 16.55
N GLY A 9 -8.92 -3.49 17.49
CA GLY A 9 -9.24 -4.82 18.01
C GLY A 9 -10.16 -5.64 17.09
N GLU A 10 -10.63 -5.06 15.98
CA GLU A 10 -11.61 -5.70 15.10
C GLU A 10 -10.93 -6.74 14.20
N LYS A 11 -11.56 -7.91 14.13
CA LYS A 11 -11.17 -9.03 13.28
C LYS A 11 -12.32 -9.43 12.38
N LYS A 12 -12.03 -9.80 11.14
CA LYS A 12 -13.02 -10.24 10.15
C LYS A 12 -12.37 -11.20 9.17
N GLN A 13 -13.13 -12.18 8.68
CA GLN A 13 -12.70 -13.01 7.57
C GLN A 13 -13.07 -12.34 6.24
N ILE A 14 -12.10 -12.22 5.32
CA ILE A 14 -12.29 -11.62 4.00
C ILE A 14 -11.64 -12.54 2.97
N ASN A 15 -12.41 -13.02 1.98
CA ASN A 15 -11.93 -13.95 0.95
C ASN A 15 -11.20 -15.19 1.50
N GLY A 16 -11.68 -15.70 2.65
CA GLY A 16 -11.06 -16.85 3.34
C GLY A 16 -9.94 -16.49 4.31
N TYR A 17 -9.37 -15.28 4.25
CA TYR A 17 -8.26 -14.85 5.11
C TYR A 17 -8.74 -14.23 6.43
N HIS A 18 -8.03 -14.53 7.52
CA HIS A 18 -8.24 -13.89 8.82
C HIS A 18 -7.57 -12.51 8.82
N CYS A 19 -8.38 -11.46 8.86
CA CYS A 19 -7.90 -10.10 8.78
C CYS A 19 -8.07 -9.36 10.10
N GLN A 20 -7.10 -8.50 10.42
CA GLN A 20 -7.19 -7.46 11.44
C GLN A 20 -7.37 -6.10 10.77
N LYS A 21 -8.22 -5.25 11.35
CA LYS A 21 -8.47 -3.90 10.85
C LYS A 21 -7.48 -2.89 11.43
N TYR A 22 -7.09 -1.97 10.58
CA TYR A 22 -6.26 -0.80 10.87
C TYR A 22 -6.95 0.43 10.31
N ILE A 23 -6.82 1.55 11.03
CA ILE A 23 -7.22 2.86 10.53
C ILE A 23 -5.96 3.63 10.18
N GLN A 24 -5.88 4.08 8.93
CA GLN A 24 -4.85 5.01 8.49
C GLN A 24 -5.47 6.38 8.27
N THR A 25 -4.84 7.41 8.80
CA THR A 25 -5.19 8.81 8.53
C THR A 25 -3.98 9.53 7.97
N MET A 26 -4.17 10.27 6.89
CA MET A 26 -3.12 11.05 6.24
C MET A 26 -3.64 12.47 5.95
N GLU A 27 -3.04 13.45 6.61
CA GLU A 27 -3.30 14.88 6.38
C GLU A 27 -2.24 15.42 5.42
N MET A 28 -2.70 15.87 4.26
CA MET A 28 -1.89 16.49 3.22
C MET A 28 -2.33 17.94 3.02
N GLY A 29 -1.46 18.78 2.42
CA GLY A 29 -1.81 20.18 2.13
C GLY A 29 -3.01 20.34 1.19
N MET A 30 -3.35 19.30 0.43
CA MET A 30 -4.48 19.28 -0.50
C MET A 30 -5.77 18.67 0.07
N GLY A 31 -5.72 18.09 1.28
CA GLY A 31 -6.87 17.38 1.86
C GLY A 31 -6.50 16.28 2.84
N THR A 32 -7.53 15.60 3.36
CA THR A 32 -7.38 14.48 4.30
C THR A 32 -7.80 13.18 3.65
N ASN A 33 -6.95 12.17 3.73
CA ASN A 33 -7.26 10.79 3.34
C ASN A 33 -7.45 9.95 4.61
N ARG A 34 -8.59 9.28 4.71
CA ARG A 34 -8.84 8.28 5.75
C ARG A 34 -9.06 6.92 5.09
N SER A 35 -8.27 5.94 5.50
CA SER A 35 -8.32 4.57 4.97
C SER A 35 -8.65 3.54 6.06
N VAL A 36 -9.53 2.60 5.73
CA VAL A 36 -9.79 1.38 6.52
C VAL A 36 -9.06 0.25 5.83
N ILE A 37 -8.07 -0.31 6.52
CA ILE A 37 -7.18 -1.34 5.97
C ILE A 37 -7.44 -2.64 6.72
N TRP A 38 -7.69 -3.71 5.98
CA TRP A 38 -7.75 -5.08 6.50
C TRP A 38 -6.52 -5.84 6.02
N ALA A 39 -5.72 -6.34 6.95
CA ALA A 39 -4.51 -7.09 6.65
C ALA A 39 -4.50 -8.47 7.32
N THR A 40 -3.88 -9.45 6.67
CA THR A 40 -3.81 -10.85 7.12
C THR A 40 -2.37 -11.31 7.28
N MET A 41 -2.12 -12.16 8.27
CA MET A 41 -0.85 -12.89 8.42
C MET A 41 -0.91 -14.30 7.81
N ASP A 42 -2.05 -14.70 7.24
CA ASP A 42 -2.25 -16.03 6.66
C ASP A 42 -1.48 -16.21 5.33
N ILE A 43 -1.09 -15.10 4.69
CA ILE A 43 -0.33 -15.09 3.44
C ILE A 43 1.17 -15.03 3.75
N ASN A 44 1.88 -16.07 3.33
CA ASN A 44 3.34 -16.11 3.42
C ASN A 44 3.96 -15.37 2.23
N VAL A 45 4.40 -14.14 2.46
CA VAL A 45 5.18 -13.36 1.51
C VAL A 45 6.48 -12.95 2.19
N ASP A 46 7.56 -12.88 1.41
CA ASP A 46 8.81 -12.29 1.90
C ASP A 46 8.55 -10.85 2.34
N ALA A 47 8.76 -10.58 3.63
CA ALA A 47 8.42 -9.32 4.25
C ALA A 47 9.24 -8.15 3.69
N ASP A 48 10.50 -8.39 3.33
CA ASP A 48 11.37 -7.37 2.73
C ASP A 48 10.94 -7.04 1.31
N VAL A 49 10.58 -8.05 0.51
CA VAL A 49 10.03 -7.85 -0.84
C VAL A 49 8.71 -7.09 -0.77
N TYR A 50 7.80 -7.48 0.13
CA TYR A 50 6.50 -6.83 0.28
C TYR A 50 6.63 -5.39 0.78
N ALA A 51 7.56 -5.13 1.72
CA ALA A 51 7.86 -3.79 2.19
C ALA A 51 8.43 -2.91 1.07
N LYS A 52 9.38 -3.42 0.27
CA LYS A 52 9.94 -2.71 -0.89
C LYS A 52 8.88 -2.41 -1.95
N PHE A 53 8.01 -3.37 -2.26
CA PHE A 53 6.89 -3.17 -3.18
C PHE A 53 5.95 -2.07 -2.66
N SER A 54 5.55 -2.15 -1.39
CA SER A 54 4.68 -1.14 -0.76
C SER A 54 5.33 0.25 -0.76
N ALA A 55 6.62 0.34 -0.46
CA ALA A 55 7.39 1.58 -0.50
C ALA A 55 7.50 2.15 -1.93
N SER A 56 7.74 1.31 -2.94
CA SER A 56 7.83 1.76 -4.34
C SER A 56 6.52 2.35 -4.84
N ARG A 57 5.37 1.79 -4.44
CA ARG A 57 4.06 2.34 -4.78
C ARG A 57 3.90 3.76 -4.25
N LEU A 58 4.47 4.01 -3.09
CA LEU A 58 4.37 5.26 -2.37
C LEU A 58 5.37 6.32 -2.88
N ALA A 59 6.60 5.90 -3.22
CA ALA A 59 7.63 6.76 -3.79
C ALA A 59 7.25 7.38 -5.15
N ASN A 60 6.31 6.76 -5.87
CA ASN A 60 5.78 7.29 -7.12
C ASN A 60 4.76 8.44 -6.94
N HIS A 61 4.42 8.83 -5.69
CA HIS A 61 3.54 9.99 -5.45
C HIS A 61 4.35 11.29 -5.30
N PRO A 62 4.12 12.30 -6.18
CA PRO A 62 4.80 13.59 -6.10
C PRO A 62 4.61 14.25 -4.73
N GLY A 63 5.69 14.76 -4.14
CA GLY A 63 5.66 15.47 -2.86
C GLY A 63 5.68 14.58 -1.60
N MET A 64 5.80 13.26 -1.74
CA MET A 64 5.98 12.35 -0.59
C MET A 64 7.46 12.11 -0.20
N GLU A 65 8.42 12.57 -1.01
CA GLU A 65 9.86 12.30 -0.84
C GLU A 65 10.38 12.74 0.54
N GLN A 66 9.96 13.91 1.02
CA GLN A 66 10.40 14.45 2.32
C GLN A 66 9.77 13.76 3.54
N SER A 67 8.75 12.92 3.34
CA SER A 67 8.02 12.24 4.42
C SER A 67 8.10 10.72 4.32
N ILE A 68 8.94 10.19 3.43
CA ILE A 68 8.98 8.76 3.13
C ILE A 68 9.33 7.91 4.35
N ASP A 69 10.30 8.32 5.17
CA ASP A 69 10.68 7.61 6.40
C ASP A 69 9.52 7.53 7.41
N LYS A 70 8.77 8.62 7.57
CA LYS A 70 7.60 8.67 8.47
C LYS A 70 6.49 7.75 7.95
N ILE A 71 6.27 7.73 6.64
CA ILE A 71 5.25 6.87 6.06
C ILE A 71 5.64 5.40 6.19
N VAL A 72 6.89 5.05 5.88
CA VAL A 72 7.42 3.69 6.08
C VAL A 72 7.30 3.27 7.54
N HIS A 73 7.62 4.15 8.49
CA HIS A 73 7.50 3.88 9.92
C HIS A 73 6.05 3.55 10.33
N GLU A 74 5.08 4.37 9.92
CA GLU A 74 3.67 4.13 10.25
C GLU A 74 3.12 2.88 9.54
N MET A 75 3.49 2.65 8.28
CA MET A 75 3.05 1.47 7.53
C MET A 75 3.57 0.16 8.12
N LYS A 76 4.75 0.15 8.77
CA LYS A 76 5.27 -1.03 9.49
C LYS A 76 4.37 -1.50 10.64
N LYS A 77 3.41 -0.68 11.11
CA LYS A 77 2.43 -1.10 12.12
C LYS A 77 1.41 -2.10 11.57
N ILE A 78 1.17 -2.08 10.26
CA ILE A 78 0.29 -3.02 9.57
C ILE A 78 1.03 -4.35 9.47
N LYS A 79 0.46 -5.41 10.04
CA LYS A 79 1.07 -6.73 10.03
C LYS A 79 0.53 -7.57 8.88
N GLY A 80 1.44 -8.17 8.13
CA GLY A 80 1.12 -9.07 7.02
C GLY A 80 0.68 -8.34 5.75
N VAL A 81 -0.16 -9.00 4.96
CA VAL A 81 -0.57 -8.56 3.62
C VAL A 81 -1.93 -7.86 3.66
N GLN A 82 -2.03 -6.71 3.02
CA GLN A 82 -3.30 -6.02 2.82
C GLN A 82 -4.25 -6.84 1.93
N VAL A 83 -5.42 -7.20 2.46
CA VAL A 83 -6.50 -7.91 1.75
C VAL A 83 -7.57 -6.95 1.26
N LEU A 84 -7.85 -5.88 1.99
CA LEU A 84 -8.81 -4.84 1.58
C LEU A 84 -8.33 -3.49 2.10
N ASN A 85 -8.47 -2.45 1.28
CA ASN A 85 -8.32 -1.07 1.69
C ASN A 85 -9.45 -0.25 1.09
N GLU A 86 -10.17 0.46 1.94
CA GLU A 86 -11.22 1.41 1.57
C GLU A 86 -10.77 2.79 2.01
N SER A 87 -10.55 3.69 1.04
CA SER A 87 -10.07 5.04 1.28
C SER A 87 -11.15 6.06 0.96
N THR A 88 -11.27 7.07 1.80
CA THR A 88 -12.04 8.29 1.54
C THR A 88 -11.09 9.47 1.56
N MET A 89 -10.97 10.15 0.42
CA MET A 89 -10.21 11.38 0.25
C MET A 89 -11.18 12.57 0.23
N SER A 90 -10.97 13.56 1.09
CA SER A 90 -11.67 14.84 1.03
C SER A 90 -10.74 15.91 0.45
N MET A 91 -11.12 16.50 -0.68
CA MET A 91 -10.39 17.57 -1.36
C MET A 91 -11.36 18.69 -1.76
N MET A 92 -11.09 19.93 -1.33
CA MET A 92 -11.86 21.13 -1.74
C MET A 92 -13.39 20.98 -1.63
N GLY A 93 -13.88 20.27 -0.60
CA GLY A 93 -15.31 20.02 -0.37
C GLY A 93 -15.92 18.85 -1.15
N GLN A 94 -15.11 18.11 -1.91
CA GLN A 94 -15.52 16.88 -2.60
C GLN A 94 -14.97 15.65 -1.87
N GLU A 95 -15.78 14.60 -1.80
CA GLU A 95 -15.36 13.28 -1.32
C GLU A 95 -15.14 12.32 -2.49
N MET A 96 -13.97 11.71 -2.52
CA MET A 96 -13.64 10.62 -3.42
C MET A 96 -13.43 9.34 -2.61
N LYS A 97 -14.21 8.30 -2.93
CA LYS A 97 -14.07 6.98 -2.31
C LYS A 97 -13.38 6.03 -3.28
N SER A 98 -12.44 5.25 -2.79
CA SER A 98 -11.77 4.21 -3.56
C SER A 98 -11.64 2.94 -2.73
N SER A 99 -11.61 1.79 -3.40
CA SER A 99 -11.37 0.51 -2.76
C SER A 99 -10.39 -0.33 -3.56
N VAL A 100 -9.53 -1.07 -2.86
CA VAL A 100 -8.59 -2.02 -3.43
C VAL A 100 -8.72 -3.33 -2.66
N ALA A 101 -9.10 -4.39 -3.35
CA ALA A 101 -9.27 -5.72 -2.76
C ALA A 101 -8.28 -6.72 -3.38
N LEU A 102 -7.71 -7.58 -2.53
CA LEU A 102 -6.97 -8.75 -2.96
C LEU A 102 -7.96 -9.80 -3.48
N LEU A 103 -7.91 -10.04 -4.78
CA LEU A 103 -8.76 -11.02 -5.45
C LEU A 103 -8.15 -12.42 -5.37
N GLU A 104 -6.84 -12.52 -5.53
CA GLU A 104 -6.13 -13.79 -5.60
C GLU A 104 -4.68 -13.63 -5.18
N PHE A 105 -4.12 -14.67 -4.54
CA PHE A 105 -2.70 -14.81 -4.24
C PHE A 105 -2.24 -16.20 -4.68
N LYS A 106 -1.23 -16.26 -5.55
CA LYS A 106 -0.65 -17.50 -6.08
C LYS A 106 0.85 -17.36 -6.23
N GLU A 107 1.57 -18.43 -5.95
CA GLU A 107 2.97 -18.56 -6.31
C GLU A 107 3.10 -19.13 -7.72
N GLY A 108 4.06 -18.61 -8.49
CA GLY A 108 4.31 -19.04 -9.85
C GLY A 108 5.70 -18.61 -10.32
N LYS A 109 6.14 -19.20 -11.43
CA LYS A 109 7.40 -18.80 -12.07
C LYS A 109 7.13 -17.62 -12.99
N ALA A 110 7.79 -16.50 -12.73
CA ALA A 110 7.79 -15.36 -13.63
C ALA A 110 8.35 -15.78 -15.01
N PRO A 111 7.68 -15.43 -16.12
CA PRO A 111 8.25 -15.65 -17.46
C PRO A 111 9.61 -14.98 -17.58
N SER A 112 10.57 -15.62 -18.26
CA SER A 112 11.94 -15.10 -18.40
C SER A 112 12.00 -13.74 -19.11
N ASN A 113 10.97 -13.41 -19.89
CA ASN A 113 10.85 -12.15 -20.64
C ASN A 113 10.12 -11.03 -19.86
N VAL A 114 9.61 -11.27 -18.65
CA VAL A 114 8.81 -10.27 -17.93
C VAL A 114 9.62 -9.03 -17.53
N PHE A 115 10.93 -9.18 -17.38
CA PHE A 115 11.86 -8.09 -17.07
C PHE A 115 12.68 -7.63 -18.30
N SER A 116 12.36 -8.12 -19.50
CA SER A 116 13.01 -7.67 -20.73
C SER A 116 12.59 -6.25 -21.08
N ILE A 117 13.56 -5.41 -21.41
CA ILE A 117 13.30 -4.03 -21.83
C ILE A 117 12.70 -4.09 -23.25
N PRO A 118 11.52 -3.48 -23.49
CA PRO A 118 10.93 -3.45 -24.82
C PRO A 118 11.87 -2.80 -25.85
N LYS A 119 11.77 -3.23 -27.11
CA LYS A 119 12.58 -2.66 -28.19
C LYS A 119 12.35 -1.14 -28.28
N GLY A 120 13.43 -0.37 -28.34
CA GLY A 120 13.37 1.10 -28.39
C GLY A 120 13.41 1.80 -27.03
N TYR A 121 13.45 1.04 -25.92
CA TYR A 121 13.65 1.58 -24.58
C TYR A 121 15.05 1.24 -24.06
N THR A 122 15.58 2.11 -23.21
CA THR A 122 16.90 1.94 -22.58
C THR A 122 16.75 2.07 -21.07
N LYS A 123 17.44 1.23 -20.31
CA LYS A 123 17.46 1.34 -18.86
C LYS A 123 18.15 2.65 -18.46
N LYS A 124 17.49 3.45 -17.62
CA LYS A 124 18.09 4.58 -16.90
C LYS A 124 18.12 4.30 -15.40
N ALA A 125 19.06 4.91 -14.70
CA ALA A 125 19.03 4.92 -13.25
C ALA A 125 17.83 5.74 -12.75
N PHE A 126 17.29 5.36 -11.60
CA PHE A 126 16.22 6.13 -10.97
C PHE A 126 16.82 7.44 -10.42
N GLY A 127 16.43 8.59 -10.99
CA GLY A 127 16.91 9.91 -10.57
C GLY A 127 17.76 10.70 -11.57
N ASP A 128 17.98 10.20 -12.80
CA ASP A 128 18.67 10.91 -13.91
C ASP A 128 17.71 11.49 -14.97
#